data_AF-A0A355KVJ1-F1
#
_entry.id   AF-A0A355KVJ1-F1
#
_cell.length_a   1.000
_cell.length_b   1.000
_cell.length_c   1.000
_cell.angle_alpha   90.00
_cell.angle_beta   90.00
_cell.angle_gamma   90.00
#
_symmetry.space_group_name_H-M   'P 1'
#
loop_
_entity.id
_entity.type
_entity.pdbx_description
1 polymer ?
#
loop_
_entity_poly.entity_id
_entity_poly.type
_entity_poly.pdbx_seq_one_letter_code
_entity_poly.pdbx_strand_id
1 'polypeptide(L)'
;MKKKFTFIKNLILAVASALTLIAVSFAWFSNSNQNFVPSITGEVVSPTYASVAYYTADSSGNYSRLTGNIELNNWTSGTYKKYKMILTTATDEKLKLSMSIDSLPTNMNSDLKNSVQVKYTVYKAIKTVKNGVVTFTDGAQLFGSDYMRLSSLSNGKIFDGRSLADSQTEKNDVFIIYYEIGLAADSPSSIEGLSSSLGTLKINVQPVS
;
A
#
# COMPACT_ATOMS: atom_id res chain seq x y z
N MET A 1 19.37 57.87 24.62
CA MET A 1 19.24 57.27 23.26
C MET A 1 19.66 55.80 23.19
N LYS A 2 20.79 55.37 23.80
CA LYS A 2 21.29 53.98 23.74
C LYS A 2 20.27 52.89 24.15
N LYS A 3 19.55 53.04 25.27
CA LYS A 3 18.57 52.05 25.76
C LYS A 3 17.37 51.83 24.83
N LYS A 4 16.87 52.89 24.17
CA LYS A 4 15.77 52.80 23.19
C LYS A 4 16.22 52.07 21.92
N PHE A 5 17.48 52.27 21.50
CA PHE A 5 18.05 51.61 20.34
C PHE A 5 18.28 50.10 20.57
N THR A 6 18.72 49.72 21.77
CA THR A 6 18.86 48.31 22.17
C THR A 6 17.51 47.59 22.22
N PHE A 7 16.45 48.26 22.72
CA PHE A 7 15.10 47.70 22.74
C PHE A 7 14.56 47.45 21.32
N ILE A 8 14.71 48.43 20.41
CA ILE A 8 14.29 48.29 19.02
C ILE A 8 15.07 47.17 18.31
N LYS A 9 16.38 47.06 18.56
CA LYS A 9 17.21 45.97 18.01
C LYS A 9 16.75 44.59 18.48
N ASN A 10 16.41 44.45 19.76
CA ASN A 10 15.92 43.19 20.31
C ASN A 10 14.52 42.83 19.80
N LEU A 11 13.65 43.83 19.59
CA LEU A 11 12.32 43.62 19.02
C LEU A 11 12.41 43.17 17.55
N ILE A 12 13.25 43.83 16.74
CA ILE A 12 13.48 43.43 15.34
C ILE A 12 14.05 42.00 15.29
N LEU A 13 14.98 41.67 16.18
CA LEU A 13 15.55 40.33 16.23
C LEU A 13 14.51 39.26 16.59
N ALA A 14 13.61 39.56 17.54
CA ALA A 14 12.52 38.67 17.94
C ALA A 14 11.46 38.50 16.84
N VAL A 15 11.12 39.58 16.12
CA VAL A 15 10.19 39.52 14.99
C VAL A 15 10.80 38.76 13.82
N ALA A 16 12.09 38.98 13.52
CA ALA A 16 12.81 38.26 12.49
C ALA A 16 12.91 36.76 12.81
N SER A 17 13.18 36.38 14.07
CA SER A 17 13.24 34.98 14.47
C SER A 17 11.86 34.29 14.47
N ALA A 18 10.79 35.01 14.81
CA ALA A 18 9.43 34.50 14.67
C ALA A 18 9.06 34.29 13.19
N LEU A 19 9.39 35.24 12.31
CA LEU A 19 9.15 35.14 10.87
C LEU A 19 9.95 34.01 10.22
N THR A 20 11.21 33.80 10.63
CA THR A 20 12.00 32.67 10.13
C THR A 20 11.47 31.34 10.64
N LEU A 21 11.03 31.24 11.90
CA LEU A 21 10.41 30.03 12.42
C LEU A 21 9.14 29.68 11.66
N ILE A 22 8.30 30.67 11.35
CA ILE A 22 7.08 30.53 10.53
C ILE A 22 7.46 30.08 9.10
N ALA A 23 8.45 30.70 8.46
CA ALA A 23 8.89 30.32 7.11
C ALA A 23 9.48 28.90 7.06
N VAL A 24 10.28 28.50 8.06
CA VAL A 24 10.85 27.14 8.17
C VAL A 24 9.74 26.12 8.40
N SER A 25 8.73 26.44 9.21
CA SER A 25 7.59 25.54 9.42
C SER A 25 6.71 25.44 8.17
N PHE A 26 6.45 26.54 7.43
CA PHE A 26 5.77 26.47 6.13
C PHE A 26 6.58 25.69 5.08
N ALA A 27 7.92 25.83 5.05
CA ALA A 27 8.77 25.04 4.17
C ALA A 27 8.72 23.54 4.52
N TRP A 28 8.66 23.20 5.80
CA TRP A 28 8.53 21.81 6.28
C TRP A 28 7.12 21.23 6.02
N PHE A 29 6.06 22.03 6.18
CA PHE A 29 4.68 21.67 5.81
C PHE A 29 4.49 21.57 4.28
N SER A 30 5.14 22.44 3.52
CA SER A 30 5.17 22.39 2.05
C SER A 30 5.94 21.16 1.54
N ASN A 31 7.08 20.83 2.16
CA ASN A 31 7.84 19.62 1.84
C ASN A 31 7.11 18.33 2.24
N SER A 32 6.35 18.33 3.33
CA SER A 32 5.54 17.15 3.71
C SER A 32 4.29 16.97 2.84
N ASN A 33 3.77 18.04 2.23
CA ASN A 33 2.81 17.97 1.13
C ASN A 33 3.45 17.52 -0.20
N GLN A 34 4.79 17.56 -0.30
CA GLN A 34 5.59 16.91 -1.35
C GLN A 34 6.08 15.52 -0.94
N ASN A 35 5.29 14.75 -0.17
CA ASN A 35 5.43 13.28 -0.14
C ASN A 35 5.04 12.62 -1.49
N PHE A 36 5.31 13.30 -2.60
CA PHE A 36 5.62 12.65 -3.86
C PHE A 36 7.06 12.17 -3.76
N VAL A 37 7.24 11.08 -3.02
CA VAL A 37 8.49 10.32 -3.02
C VAL A 37 8.71 9.84 -4.46
N PRO A 38 9.91 9.99 -5.03
CA PRO A 38 10.21 9.56 -6.39
C PRO A 38 9.80 8.10 -6.56
N SER A 39 9.06 7.86 -7.64
CA SER A 39 8.54 6.58 -8.10
C SER A 39 9.45 5.38 -7.79
N ILE A 40 8.89 4.34 -7.17
CA ILE A 40 9.31 2.99 -7.50
C ILE A 40 9.00 2.82 -8.99
N THR A 41 9.85 2.12 -9.74
CA THR A 41 9.66 1.62 -11.10
C THR A 41 8.43 0.69 -11.30
N GLY A 42 7.41 0.79 -10.43
CA GLY A 42 6.13 0.08 -10.46
C GLY A 42 4.96 0.87 -9.89
N GLU A 43 5.13 2.16 -9.55
CA GLU A 43 4.01 3.03 -9.22
C GLU A 43 3.42 3.60 -10.51
N VAL A 44 2.34 2.98 -10.97
CA VAL A 44 1.21 3.52 -11.76
C VAL A 44 0.49 2.31 -12.34
N VAL A 45 -0.65 1.94 -11.76
CA VAL A 45 -1.60 1.03 -12.43
C VAL A 45 -2.66 1.90 -13.08
N SER A 46 -2.37 2.34 -14.30
CA SER A 46 -3.22 3.20 -15.13
C SER A 46 -3.56 4.55 -14.46
N PRO A 47 -2.76 5.62 -14.66
CA PRO A 47 -3.06 6.92 -14.05
C PRO A 47 -4.40 7.47 -14.55
N THR A 48 -4.92 6.90 -15.64
CA THR A 48 -6.26 7.10 -16.18
C THR A 48 -7.37 6.64 -15.24
N TYR A 49 -7.21 5.54 -14.51
CA TYR A 49 -8.28 4.93 -13.72
C TYR A 49 -8.03 4.95 -12.22
N ALA A 50 -6.79 4.71 -11.77
CA ALA A 50 -6.45 4.74 -10.34
C ALA A 50 -4.94 4.89 -10.10
N SER A 51 -4.59 5.36 -8.91
CA SER A 51 -3.24 5.23 -8.34
C SER A 51 -3.25 4.12 -7.28
N VAL A 52 -2.15 3.36 -7.20
CA VAL A 52 -2.03 2.25 -6.24
C VAL A 52 -0.68 2.31 -5.55
N ALA A 53 -0.72 2.32 -4.22
CA ALA A 53 0.43 2.31 -3.34
C ALA A 53 0.51 0.97 -2.59
N TYR A 54 1.70 0.37 -2.54
CA TYR A 54 1.94 -0.95 -1.94
C TYR A 54 2.74 -0.84 -0.64
N TYR A 55 2.38 -1.62 0.37
CA TYR A 55 2.96 -1.58 1.70
C TYR A 55 3.16 -2.99 2.27
N THR A 56 4.17 -3.14 3.12
CA THR A 56 4.45 -4.34 3.92
C THR A 56 4.35 -4.00 5.40
N ALA A 57 3.85 -4.92 6.22
CA ALA A 57 3.87 -4.77 7.66
C ALA A 57 5.19 -5.26 8.26
N ASP A 58 5.67 -4.58 9.30
CA ASP A 58 6.68 -5.10 10.22
C ASP A 58 6.04 -6.06 11.25
N SER A 59 6.86 -6.63 12.14
CA SER A 59 6.39 -7.53 13.21
C SER A 59 5.47 -6.86 14.23
N SER A 60 5.50 -5.52 14.30
CA SER A 60 4.67 -4.70 15.19
C SER A 60 3.36 -4.27 14.51
N GLY A 61 3.14 -4.62 13.24
CA GLY A 61 1.96 -4.25 12.46
C GLY A 61 2.04 -2.87 11.82
N ASN A 62 3.19 -2.18 11.85
CA ASN A 62 3.36 -0.91 11.17
C ASN A 62 3.63 -1.15 9.69
N TYR A 63 2.96 -0.37 8.84
CA TYR A 63 3.10 -0.48 7.39
C TYR A 63 4.12 0.51 6.85
N SER A 64 5.11 0.01 6.12
CA SER A 64 6.05 0.80 5.33
C SER A 64 5.89 0.50 3.84
N ARG A 65 6.36 1.40 2.98
CA ARG A 65 6.26 1.24 1.52
C ARG A 65 6.99 -0.05 1.12
N LEU A 66 6.32 -0.91 0.34
CA LEU A 66 6.94 -2.11 -0.20
C LEU A 66 7.89 -1.72 -1.33
N THR A 67 9.16 -2.10 -1.21
CA THR A 67 10.21 -1.84 -2.21
C THR A 67 10.70 -3.17 -2.80
N GLY A 68 10.12 -3.57 -3.93
CA GLY A 68 10.52 -4.79 -4.65
C GLY A 68 9.54 -5.97 -4.49
N ASN A 69 10.04 -7.17 -4.77
CA ASN A 69 9.27 -8.40 -4.77
C ASN A 69 8.92 -8.89 -3.36
N ILE A 70 8.01 -9.86 -3.30
CA ILE A 70 7.70 -10.61 -2.08
C ILE A 70 8.71 -11.74 -1.92
N GLU A 71 9.62 -11.57 -0.97
CA GLU A 71 10.63 -12.58 -0.63
C GLU A 71 10.05 -13.67 0.28
N LEU A 72 10.27 -14.94 -0.09
CA LEU A 72 9.83 -16.12 0.67
C LEU A 72 10.83 -16.55 1.76
N ASN A 73 11.91 -15.80 1.92
CA ASN A 73 12.98 -16.12 2.86
C ASN A 73 12.51 -16.13 4.33
N ASN A 74 13.01 -17.12 5.09
CA ASN A 74 12.76 -17.29 6.52
C ASN A 74 11.29 -17.52 6.91
N TRP A 75 10.49 -18.10 6.02
CA TRP A 75 9.11 -18.47 6.38
C TRP A 75 9.11 -19.86 7.00
N THR A 76 8.34 -20.03 8.06
CA THR A 76 8.09 -21.33 8.68
C THR A 76 6.62 -21.70 8.49
N SER A 77 6.30 -23.00 8.52
CA SER A 77 4.92 -23.47 8.39
C SER A 77 4.00 -22.74 9.38
N GLY A 78 2.88 -22.22 8.89
CA GLY A 78 1.91 -21.44 9.66
C GLY A 78 2.28 -19.97 9.88
N THR A 79 3.36 -19.47 9.29
CA THR A 79 3.70 -18.04 9.35
C THR A 79 3.22 -17.28 8.13
N TYR A 80 2.70 -16.07 8.36
CA TYR A 80 2.14 -15.19 7.34
C TYR A 80 2.68 -13.77 7.51
N LYS A 81 3.11 -13.16 6.40
CA LYS A 81 3.43 -11.74 6.32
C LYS A 81 2.20 -10.97 5.85
N LYS A 82 1.98 -9.80 6.44
CA LYS A 82 0.86 -8.91 6.12
C LYS A 82 1.29 -7.79 5.19
N TYR A 83 0.41 -7.44 4.29
CA TYR A 83 0.62 -6.42 3.28
C TYR A 83 -0.66 -5.60 3.08
N LYS A 84 -0.49 -4.42 2.49
CA LYS A 84 -1.58 -3.50 2.22
C LYS A 84 -1.38 -2.81 0.88
N MET A 85 -2.44 -2.69 0.09
CA MET A 85 -2.52 -1.79 -1.05
C MET A 85 -3.50 -0.67 -0.72
N ILE A 86 -3.16 0.57 -1.08
CA ILE A 86 -4.07 1.71 -1.04
C ILE A 86 -4.30 2.13 -2.48
N LEU A 87 -5.52 1.94 -2.96
CA LEU A 87 -5.97 2.32 -4.30
C LEU A 87 -6.79 3.60 -4.19
N THR A 88 -6.45 4.64 -4.95
CA THR A 88 -7.24 5.87 -5.08
C THR A 88 -7.73 5.99 -6.51
N THR A 89 -9.04 6.05 -6.70
CA THR A 89 -9.64 6.19 -8.04
C THR A 89 -9.30 7.55 -8.64
N ALA A 90 -9.05 7.58 -9.94
CA ALA A 90 -8.74 8.79 -10.70
C ALA A 90 -9.89 9.22 -11.64
N THR A 91 -10.98 8.46 -11.67
CA THR A 91 -12.12 8.62 -12.57
C THR A 91 -13.45 8.39 -11.84
N ASP A 92 -14.53 8.93 -12.41
CA ASP A 92 -15.91 8.67 -12.00
C ASP A 92 -16.49 7.39 -12.64
N GLU A 93 -15.82 6.83 -13.65
CA GLU A 93 -16.19 5.54 -14.24
C GLU A 93 -16.16 4.44 -13.18
N LYS A 94 -17.19 3.59 -13.17
CA LYS A 94 -17.25 2.46 -12.24
C LYS A 94 -16.17 1.45 -12.58
N LEU A 95 -15.38 1.06 -11.59
CA LEU A 95 -14.22 0.20 -11.79
C LEU A 95 -14.47 -1.24 -11.31
N LYS A 96 -13.71 -2.17 -11.87
CA LYS A 96 -13.51 -3.55 -11.40
C LYS A 96 -12.02 -3.83 -11.21
N LEU A 97 -11.73 -4.72 -10.29
CA LEU A 97 -10.39 -5.11 -9.90
C LEU A 97 -10.11 -6.57 -10.28
N SER A 98 -8.89 -6.82 -10.74
CA SER A 98 -8.30 -8.17 -10.80
C SER A 98 -6.97 -8.16 -10.06
N MET A 99 -6.65 -9.22 -9.35
CA MET A 99 -5.37 -9.36 -8.64
C MET A 99 -4.67 -10.64 -9.09
N SER A 100 -3.37 -10.53 -9.35
CA SER A 100 -2.52 -11.67 -9.70
C SER A 100 -1.12 -11.52 -9.15
N ILE A 101 -0.43 -12.64 -9.00
CA ILE A 101 1.03 -12.65 -8.79
C ILE A 101 1.67 -12.64 -10.17
N ASP A 102 2.36 -11.55 -10.49
CA ASP A 102 3.09 -11.42 -11.74
C ASP A 102 4.46 -12.09 -11.61
N SER A 103 4.95 -12.67 -12.70
CA SER A 103 6.27 -13.30 -12.78
C SER A 103 6.50 -14.44 -11.78
N LEU A 104 5.48 -15.27 -11.53
CA LEU A 104 5.64 -16.51 -10.78
C LEU A 104 6.75 -17.38 -11.42
N PRO A 105 7.71 -17.92 -10.64
CA PRO A 105 8.72 -18.84 -11.15
C PRO A 105 8.10 -20.03 -11.90
N THR A 106 8.48 -20.21 -13.17
CA THR A 106 7.94 -21.26 -14.05
C THR A 106 8.30 -22.67 -13.59
N ASN A 107 9.40 -22.80 -12.85
CA ASN A 107 9.92 -24.03 -12.26
C ASN A 107 9.70 -24.09 -10.73
N MET A 108 8.67 -23.40 -10.21
CA MET A 108 8.36 -23.46 -8.78
C MET A 108 8.11 -24.91 -8.34
N ASN A 109 8.86 -25.36 -7.33
CA ASN A 109 8.73 -26.69 -6.73
C ASN A 109 7.27 -26.93 -6.28
N SER A 110 6.76 -28.16 -6.47
CA SER A 110 5.38 -28.54 -6.15
C SER A 110 5.03 -28.35 -4.68
N ASP A 111 5.94 -28.65 -3.77
CA ASP A 111 5.74 -28.49 -2.34
C ASP A 111 5.62 -27.01 -2.00
N LEU A 112 6.47 -26.15 -2.58
CA LEU A 112 6.36 -24.70 -2.43
C LEU A 112 5.03 -24.18 -2.96
N LYS A 113 4.59 -24.65 -4.13
CA LYS A 113 3.31 -24.27 -4.74
C LYS A 113 2.10 -24.73 -3.91
N ASN A 114 2.18 -25.88 -3.25
CA ASN A 114 1.14 -26.40 -2.35
C ASN A 114 1.19 -25.78 -0.95
N SER A 115 2.33 -25.24 -0.55
CA SER A 115 2.54 -24.66 0.78
C SER A 115 2.22 -23.18 0.83
N VAL A 116 2.60 -22.40 -0.17
CA VAL A 116 2.35 -20.96 -0.18
C VAL A 116 0.86 -20.68 -0.34
N GLN A 117 0.33 -19.86 0.56
CA GLN A 117 -1.05 -19.44 0.61
C GLN A 117 -1.17 -17.93 0.55
N VAL A 118 -2.26 -17.45 -0.05
CA VAL A 118 -2.65 -16.05 -0.07
C VAL A 118 -4.09 -15.89 0.41
N LYS A 119 -4.31 -14.86 1.23
CA LYS A 119 -5.63 -14.39 1.64
C LYS A 119 -5.72 -12.90 1.38
N TYR A 120 -6.91 -12.39 1.08
CA TYR A 120 -7.11 -10.95 0.92
C TYR A 120 -8.48 -10.50 1.40
N THR A 121 -8.56 -9.22 1.77
CA THR A 121 -9.81 -8.52 2.09
C THR A 121 -9.75 -7.09 1.54
N VAL A 122 -10.84 -6.66 0.91
CA VAL A 122 -10.99 -5.33 0.29
C VAL A 122 -12.04 -4.52 1.04
N TYR A 123 -11.70 -3.27 1.33
CA TYR A 123 -12.56 -2.31 2.01
C TYR A 123 -12.73 -1.05 1.17
N LYS A 124 -13.90 -0.41 1.24
CA LYS A 124 -14.00 1.04 0.96
C LYS A 124 -13.43 1.79 2.14
N ALA A 125 -12.48 2.67 1.91
CA ALA A 125 -11.85 3.45 2.97
C ALA A 125 -12.65 4.72 3.28
N ILE A 126 -12.57 5.15 4.53
CA ILE A 126 -13.03 6.47 4.96
C ILE A 126 -11.83 7.41 4.97
N LYS A 127 -11.88 8.44 4.14
CA LYS A 127 -10.85 9.48 4.08
C LYS A 127 -11.17 10.56 5.10
N THR A 128 -10.27 10.74 6.07
CA THR A 128 -10.33 11.83 7.04
C THR A 128 -9.18 12.80 6.78
N VAL A 129 -9.47 14.10 6.85
CA VAL A 129 -8.43 15.14 6.79
C VAL A 129 -8.44 15.90 8.11
N LYS A 130 -7.34 15.84 8.85
CA LYS A 130 -7.18 16.56 10.12
C LYS A 130 -5.85 17.30 10.12
N ASN A 131 -5.88 18.62 10.31
CA ASN A 131 -4.70 19.48 10.31
C ASN A 131 -3.80 19.29 9.06
N GLY A 132 -4.42 19.12 7.88
CA GLY A 132 -3.71 18.87 6.62
C GLY A 132 -3.21 17.43 6.43
N VAL A 133 -3.30 16.58 7.46
CA VAL A 133 -2.93 15.17 7.37
C VAL A 133 -4.13 14.37 6.87
N VAL A 134 -3.94 13.68 5.75
CA VAL A 134 -4.91 12.72 5.22
C VAL A 134 -4.68 11.36 5.88
N THR A 135 -5.73 10.77 6.43
CA THR A 135 -5.73 9.43 7.00
C THR A 135 -6.82 8.61 6.34
N PHE A 136 -6.51 7.34 6.06
CA PHE A 136 -7.47 6.38 5.53
C PHE A 136 -7.74 5.35 6.62
N THR A 137 -8.99 5.20 7.01
CA THR A 137 -9.44 4.13 7.91
C THR A 137 -10.33 3.16 7.16
N ASP A 138 -10.38 1.93 7.65
CA ASP A 138 -11.22 0.89 7.06
C ASP A 138 -12.71 1.29 7.24
N GLY A 139 -13.46 1.26 6.15
CA GLY A 139 -14.91 1.45 6.14
C GLY A 139 -15.62 0.12 5.89
N ALA A 140 -16.54 0.09 4.92
CA ALA A 140 -17.28 -1.12 4.60
C ALA A 140 -16.37 -2.18 3.95
N GLN A 141 -16.39 -3.40 4.48
CA GLN A 141 -15.81 -4.56 3.81
C GLN A 141 -16.63 -4.89 2.56
N LEU A 142 -15.97 -4.95 1.41
CA LEU A 142 -16.62 -5.20 0.13
C LEU A 142 -16.60 -6.68 -0.22
N PHE A 143 -15.41 -7.28 -0.14
CA PHE A 143 -15.21 -8.69 -0.41
C PHE A 143 -13.86 -9.16 0.10
N GLY A 144 -13.71 -10.48 0.25
CA GLY A 144 -12.45 -11.11 0.63
C GLY A 144 -12.44 -12.58 0.24
N SER A 145 -11.42 -13.29 0.73
CA SER A 145 -11.24 -14.72 0.56
C SER A 145 -10.78 -15.38 1.86
N ASP A 146 -10.91 -16.70 1.92
CA ASP A 146 -10.10 -17.52 2.81
C ASP A 146 -8.70 -17.77 2.21
N TYR A 147 -7.82 -18.44 2.95
CA TYR A 147 -6.50 -18.78 2.42
C TYR A 147 -6.60 -19.72 1.22
N MET A 148 -6.03 -19.29 0.10
CA MET A 148 -5.96 -20.06 -1.15
C MET A 148 -4.50 -20.44 -1.41
N ARG A 149 -4.25 -21.71 -1.74
CA ARG A 149 -2.91 -22.18 -2.12
C ARG A 149 -2.56 -21.72 -3.52
N LEU A 150 -1.27 -21.45 -3.79
CA LEU A 150 -0.82 -21.12 -5.15
C LEU A 150 -1.14 -22.24 -6.15
N SER A 151 -1.16 -23.49 -5.71
CA SER A 151 -1.53 -24.64 -6.54
C SER A 151 -2.97 -24.60 -7.03
N SER A 152 -3.85 -23.89 -6.31
CA SER A 152 -5.25 -23.68 -6.68
C SER A 152 -5.45 -22.47 -7.60
N LEU A 153 -4.43 -21.62 -7.77
CA LEU A 153 -4.52 -20.43 -8.62
C LEU A 153 -4.19 -20.76 -10.07
N SER A 154 -5.07 -20.35 -10.98
CA SER A 154 -4.80 -20.42 -12.41
C SER A 154 -3.83 -19.30 -12.81
N ASN A 155 -2.60 -19.63 -13.19
CA ASN A 155 -1.56 -18.68 -13.59
C ASN A 155 -1.35 -17.52 -12.60
N GLY A 156 -1.41 -17.81 -11.30
CA GLY A 156 -1.22 -16.79 -10.26
C GLY A 156 -2.37 -15.79 -10.10
N LYS A 157 -3.49 -15.97 -10.81
CA LYS A 157 -4.69 -15.15 -10.62
C LYS A 157 -5.32 -15.44 -9.25
N ILE A 158 -5.41 -14.42 -8.41
CA ILE A 158 -6.01 -14.48 -7.08
C ILE A 158 -7.52 -14.20 -7.19
N PHE A 159 -7.90 -13.17 -7.94
CA PHE A 159 -9.28 -12.93 -8.34
C PHE A 159 -9.33 -12.14 -9.65
N ASP A 160 -10.46 -12.22 -10.36
CA ASP A 160 -10.64 -11.56 -11.65
C ASP A 160 -11.98 -10.79 -11.68
N GLY A 161 -11.94 -9.53 -12.10
CA GLY A 161 -13.13 -8.74 -12.45
C GLY A 161 -14.08 -8.41 -11.29
N ARG A 162 -13.60 -8.32 -10.05
CA ARG A 162 -14.45 -7.97 -8.89
C ARG A 162 -14.84 -6.49 -8.96
N SER A 163 -16.13 -6.23 -9.13
CA SER A 163 -16.68 -4.87 -9.27
C SER A 163 -16.53 -4.06 -7.98
N LEU A 164 -16.22 -2.77 -8.12
CA LEU A 164 -16.32 -1.74 -7.10
C LEU A 164 -17.52 -0.81 -7.33
N ALA A 165 -18.31 -1.03 -8.38
CA ALA A 165 -19.30 -0.08 -8.90
C ALA A 165 -20.28 0.44 -7.83
N ASP A 166 -20.78 -0.47 -7.00
CA ASP A 166 -21.78 -0.15 -5.96
C ASP A 166 -21.17 0.68 -4.82
N SER A 167 -19.84 0.63 -4.66
CA SER A 167 -19.12 1.30 -3.58
C SER A 167 -18.39 2.56 -4.04
N GLN A 168 -18.00 2.64 -5.32
CA GLN A 168 -17.37 3.83 -5.87
C GLN A 168 -18.44 4.89 -6.12
N THR A 169 -18.39 5.99 -5.39
CA THR A 169 -19.34 7.10 -5.49
C THR A 169 -18.84 8.17 -6.44
N GLU A 170 -17.55 8.45 -6.43
CA GLU A 170 -16.91 9.52 -7.21
C GLU A 170 -15.41 9.22 -7.40
N LYS A 171 -14.75 10.01 -8.25
CA LYS A 171 -13.29 10.08 -8.32
C LYS A 171 -12.68 10.40 -6.95
N ASN A 172 -11.47 9.89 -6.72
CA ASN A 172 -10.74 9.96 -5.44
C ASN A 172 -11.33 9.15 -4.29
N ASP A 173 -12.31 8.28 -4.56
CA ASP A 173 -12.64 7.21 -3.63
C ASP A 173 -11.43 6.31 -3.42
N VAL A 174 -11.27 5.86 -2.17
CA VAL A 174 -10.12 5.08 -1.75
C VAL A 174 -10.57 3.69 -1.35
N PHE A 175 -9.84 2.69 -1.80
CA PHE A 175 -10.04 1.29 -1.46
C PHE A 175 -8.77 0.74 -0.84
N ILE A 176 -8.91 0.04 0.29
CA ILE A 176 -7.79 -0.59 0.98
C ILE A 176 -7.90 -2.09 0.77
N ILE A 177 -6.81 -2.70 0.30
CA ILE A 177 -6.70 -4.14 0.12
C ILE A 177 -5.66 -4.66 1.10
N TYR A 178 -6.10 -5.36 2.14
CA TYR A 178 -5.20 -6.12 2.98
C TYR A 178 -5.02 -7.50 2.40
N TYR A 179 -3.78 -7.98 2.40
CA TYR A 179 -3.49 -9.34 1.98
C TYR A 179 -2.39 -9.95 2.83
N GLU A 180 -2.48 -11.26 2.98
CA GLU A 180 -1.54 -12.06 3.75
C GLU A 180 -0.99 -13.14 2.87
N ILE A 181 0.33 -13.36 2.97
CA ILE A 181 1.01 -14.42 2.23
C ILE A 181 1.90 -15.17 3.21
N GLY A 182 1.82 -16.49 3.18
CA GLY A 182 2.52 -17.33 4.15
C GLY A 182 2.64 -18.77 3.70
N LEU A 183 3.21 -19.61 4.56
CA LEU A 183 3.19 -21.06 4.41
C LEU A 183 2.03 -21.65 5.20
N ALA A 184 1.30 -22.57 4.60
CA ALA A 184 0.25 -23.34 5.26
C ALA A 184 0.80 -24.05 6.50
N ALA A 185 -0.02 -24.25 7.53
CA ALA A 185 0.41 -24.94 8.76
C ALA A 185 0.82 -26.40 8.51
N ASP A 186 0.27 -27.04 7.48
CA ASP A 186 0.58 -28.40 7.04
C ASP A 186 1.75 -28.47 6.04
N SER A 187 2.48 -27.37 5.83
CA SER A 187 3.63 -27.35 4.94
C SER A 187 4.78 -28.22 5.48
N PRO A 188 5.53 -28.92 4.61
CA PRO A 188 6.69 -29.72 5.02
C PRO A 188 7.72 -28.91 5.81
N SER A 189 8.45 -29.58 6.71
CA SER A 189 9.51 -28.95 7.53
C SER A 189 10.69 -28.42 6.71
N SER A 190 10.86 -28.92 5.48
CA SER A 190 11.87 -28.47 4.53
C SER A 190 11.23 -28.33 3.15
N ILE A 191 11.37 -27.16 2.53
CA ILE A 191 10.84 -26.88 1.20
C ILE A 191 11.97 -26.32 0.35
N GLU A 192 12.25 -26.98 -0.77
CA GLU A 192 13.21 -26.49 -1.75
C GLU A 192 12.70 -25.20 -2.41
N GLY A 193 13.58 -24.22 -2.61
CA GLY A 193 13.24 -22.95 -3.27
C GLY A 193 12.63 -21.89 -2.35
N LEU A 194 12.56 -22.12 -1.03
CA LEU A 194 12.08 -21.11 -0.07
C LEU A 194 12.96 -19.83 -0.03
N SER A 195 14.19 -19.89 -0.52
CA SER A 195 15.07 -18.72 -0.67
C SER A 195 14.79 -17.87 -1.92
N SER A 196 13.73 -18.19 -2.69
CA SER A 196 13.37 -17.48 -3.91
C SER A 196 12.30 -16.40 -3.67
N SER A 197 12.16 -15.51 -4.65
CA SER A 197 11.08 -14.53 -4.68
C SER A 197 9.80 -15.14 -5.23
N LEU A 198 8.65 -14.77 -4.65
CA LEU A 198 7.32 -15.11 -5.15
C LEU A 198 6.93 -14.29 -6.40
N GLY A 199 7.66 -13.21 -6.69
CA GLY A 199 7.30 -12.19 -7.65
C GLY A 199 6.65 -10.97 -6.99
N THR A 200 5.94 -10.17 -7.79
CA THR A 200 5.23 -8.96 -7.34
C THR A 200 3.73 -9.19 -7.48
N LEU A 201 2.96 -8.91 -6.42
CA LEU A 201 1.50 -8.84 -6.55
C LEU A 201 1.12 -7.59 -7.34
N LYS A 202 0.31 -7.80 -8.37
CA LYS A 202 -0.21 -6.75 -9.24
C LYS A 202 -1.72 -6.68 -9.09
N ILE A 203 -2.22 -5.47 -8.93
CA ILE A 203 -3.63 -5.17 -9.15
C ILE A 203 -3.80 -4.62 -10.56
N ASN A 204 -4.86 -5.04 -11.23
CA ASN A 204 -5.31 -4.48 -12.50
C ASN A 204 -6.66 -3.79 -12.27
N VAL A 205 -6.82 -2.60 -12.83
CA VAL A 205 -7.96 -1.73 -12.63
C VAL A 205 -8.55 -1.41 -13.99
N GLN A 206 -9.82 -1.72 -14.18
CA GLN A 206 -10.52 -1.57 -15.46
C GLN A 206 -11.93 -1.01 -15.24
N PRO A 207 -12.52 -0.33 -16.23
CA PRO A 207 -13.93 0.02 -16.18
C PRO A 207 -14.84 -1.22 -16.19
N VAL A 208 -16.01 -1.11 -15.55
CA VAL A 208 -17.15 -2.02 -15.71
C VAL A 208 -17.83 -1.63 -17.01
N SER A 209 -17.34 -2.20 -18.13
CA SER A 209 -17.99 -2.12 -19.44
C SER A 209 -19.43 -2.62 -19.41
#